data_AF-A4HIR3-F1
#
_entry.id   AF-A4HIR3-F1
#
_cell.length_a   1.000
_cell.length_b   1.000
_cell.length_c   1.000
_cell.angle_alpha   90.00
_cell.angle_beta   90.00
_cell.angle_gamma   90.00
#
_symmetry.space_group_name_H-M   'P 1'
#
loop_
_entity.id
_entity.type
_entity.pdbx_description
1 polymer ?
#
loop_
_entity_poly.entity_id
_entity_poly.type
_entity_poly.pdbx_seq_one_letter_code
_entity_poly.pdbx_strand_id
1 'polypeptide(L)'
;MRRFIPTHMLINIHLKALTLSNTYFTAASHVEENEKLQISNAVKGKVVTRFPPEASGFLHIGHAKAALLNRMLADMYEGKMLFRFDDTNPSKEKEHFEAAIEEDLNTLGVPYDVGPTYSSDYFDLMFAKAEDMIKRGLAYCDQTPREEMQKCRFDGIPTKYRDASVEENMRLWNEMKKGTEEGQITCLRAKISIDDPNKAMRDPVMYRVNLTPHSRHGTKQVAYPTYDFCCPLVDSVEGVTHALRTNEYHDRNAQYYWFCDAMGIRKPTIEDFSRLNMEYSVMSKRKLTKLVDTHVVDGWDDPRLPTVRALVRRGMKIEALRQFVSEQGMSKSVNFMEWSKIWYFNTQILDPTSPRYTVVSNTLKVRCTVEGQKHMEAERKLLHKKNPSMGEKTYYKSDVIFLDAEDVALIKDGDEVTLMDWGNAYVKDIKRPSADALPTEATIILHPEGDVKKTKFKFTWVPESDKALVFTLNEYDHLLTKKKPDPEEDIDDIIASTSCYSQKVIGEEALSVVKKGDIVQLERRGYYIVDDDQAERVLIAIPDGRDKVNHLSAKAQYLKTVPKKASAADELAAKRAAKAAKKAAQKAAAKNS
;
A
#
# COMPACT_ATOMS: atom_id res chain seq x y z
N MET A 1 5.67 -1.60 58.98
CA MET A 1 4.68 -2.37 58.19
C MET A 1 4.89 -2.08 56.70
N ARG A 2 5.27 -3.15 55.98
CA ARG A 2 5.27 -3.42 54.53
C ARG A 2 5.17 -2.22 53.56
N ARG A 3 6.34 -1.84 53.01
CA ARG A 3 6.44 -1.24 51.67
C ARG A 3 6.32 -2.35 50.63
N PHE A 4 5.42 -2.14 49.68
CA PHE A 4 5.18 -3.00 48.52
C PHE A 4 6.46 -3.12 47.67
N ILE A 5 6.78 -4.36 47.34
CA ILE A 5 7.78 -4.76 46.35
C ILE A 5 7.09 -4.71 44.98
N PRO A 6 7.64 -4.06 43.94
CA PRO A 6 7.12 -4.24 42.58
C PRO A 6 7.56 -5.61 42.08
N THR A 7 6.59 -6.49 41.89
CA THR A 7 6.80 -7.82 41.30
C THR A 7 7.10 -7.65 39.81
N HIS A 8 8.15 -8.34 39.36
CA HIS A 8 8.55 -8.52 37.97
C HIS A 8 7.36 -8.60 37.00
N MET A 9 7.21 -7.58 36.16
CA MET A 9 6.48 -7.68 34.91
C MET A 9 7.40 -8.38 33.90
N LEU A 10 7.46 -9.71 33.98
CA LEU A 10 7.98 -10.57 32.90
C LEU A 10 7.07 -10.38 31.69
N ILE A 11 7.32 -9.32 30.91
CA ILE A 11 6.68 -9.11 29.63
C ILE A 11 7.30 -10.15 28.68
N ASN A 12 6.60 -11.27 28.53
CA ASN A 12 6.85 -12.24 27.48
C ASN A 12 6.71 -11.56 26.12
N ILE A 13 7.84 -11.15 25.54
CA ILE A 13 7.98 -10.59 24.19
C ILE A 13 7.42 -11.56 23.14
N HIS A 14 7.31 -12.85 23.47
CA HIS A 14 6.74 -13.88 22.60
C HIS A 14 5.26 -14.20 22.84
N LEU A 15 4.62 -13.79 23.95
CA LEU A 15 3.19 -14.07 24.17
C LEU A 15 2.23 -13.02 23.61
N LYS A 16 2.65 -11.77 23.43
CA LYS A 16 1.78 -10.77 22.78
C LYS A 16 1.60 -11.02 21.28
N ALA A 17 2.47 -11.82 20.65
CA ALA A 17 2.26 -12.33 19.30
C ALA A 17 1.28 -13.54 19.24
N LEU A 18 0.83 -14.06 20.39
CA LEU A 18 -0.09 -15.20 20.50
C LEU A 18 -1.51 -14.79 20.92
N THR A 19 -1.70 -13.59 21.44
CA THR A 19 -3.02 -13.08 21.85
C THR A 19 -3.46 -11.92 20.96
N LEU A 20 -3.95 -12.27 19.78
CA LEU A 20 -5.02 -11.63 19.00
C LEU A 20 -5.34 -12.59 17.86
N SER A 21 -6.01 -13.70 18.19
CA SER A 21 -6.61 -14.59 17.21
C SER A 21 -8.11 -14.36 17.21
N ASN A 22 -8.58 -13.38 16.45
CA ASN A 22 -9.93 -13.51 15.90
C ASN A 22 -9.81 -14.31 14.62
N THR A 23 -10.35 -15.52 14.70
CA THR A 23 -10.48 -16.48 13.63
C THR A 23 -11.49 -16.00 12.59
N TYR A 24 -11.04 -15.61 11.42
CA TYR A 24 -11.88 -15.63 10.21
C TYR A 24 -11.69 -16.99 9.54
N PHE A 25 -12.46 -17.98 10.01
CA PHE A 25 -12.56 -19.28 9.35
C PHE A 25 -13.94 -19.42 8.75
N THR A 26 -13.99 -19.42 7.42
CA THR A 26 -14.90 -20.21 6.59
C THR A 26 -14.44 -20.00 5.14
N ALA A 27 -13.61 -20.91 4.64
CA ALA A 27 -13.43 -21.06 3.20
C ALA A 27 -14.51 -22.02 2.71
N ALA A 28 -15.57 -21.48 2.12
CA ALA A 28 -16.45 -22.26 1.27
C ALA A 28 -15.92 -22.13 -0.16
N SER A 29 -15.32 -23.21 -0.65
CA SER A 29 -15.04 -23.39 -2.07
C SER A 29 -16.33 -23.87 -2.74
N HIS A 30 -17.13 -22.94 -3.24
CA HIS A 30 -18.12 -23.21 -4.26
C HIS A 30 -17.90 -22.24 -5.41
N VAL A 31 -17.79 -22.79 -6.62
CA VAL A 31 -17.93 -22.02 -7.86
C VAL A 31 -19.43 -21.78 -8.03
N GLU A 32 -19.99 -20.92 -7.18
CA GLU A 32 -21.26 -20.26 -7.43
C GLU A 32 -20.99 -19.05 -8.31
N GLU A 33 -21.97 -18.69 -9.16
CA GLU A 33 -22.00 -17.37 -9.79
C GLU A 33 -21.64 -16.33 -8.73
N ASN A 34 -20.56 -15.57 -8.95
CA ASN A 34 -20.13 -14.61 -7.94
C ASN A 34 -21.19 -13.50 -7.87
N GLU A 35 -22.17 -13.66 -6.97
CA GLU A 35 -23.30 -12.75 -6.77
C GLU A 35 -22.85 -11.30 -6.57
N LYS A 36 -21.60 -11.09 -6.13
CA LYS A 36 -21.03 -9.78 -5.89
C LYS A 36 -20.55 -9.09 -7.17
N LEU A 37 -20.38 -9.80 -8.28
CA LEU A 37 -19.94 -9.28 -9.59
C LEU A 37 -21.07 -9.31 -10.61
N GLN A 38 -22.16 -8.62 -10.28
CA GLN A 38 -23.30 -8.49 -11.18
C GLN A 38 -23.48 -7.03 -11.62
N ILE A 39 -23.90 -6.86 -12.87
CA ILE A 39 -24.25 -5.57 -13.45
C ILE A 39 -25.62 -5.68 -14.12
N SER A 40 -26.38 -4.59 -14.11
CA SER A 40 -27.75 -4.56 -14.62
C SER A 40 -27.80 -4.65 -16.15
N ASN A 41 -28.81 -5.35 -16.69
CA ASN A 41 -29.04 -5.49 -18.13
C ASN A 41 -27.85 -6.07 -18.93
N ALA A 42 -26.99 -6.86 -18.28
CA ALA A 42 -25.87 -7.52 -18.93
C ALA A 42 -26.36 -8.53 -19.96
N VAL A 43 -25.83 -8.44 -21.19
CA VAL A 43 -26.04 -9.47 -22.22
C VAL A 43 -24.68 -10.08 -22.56
N LYS A 44 -24.58 -11.39 -22.35
CA LYS A 44 -23.37 -12.16 -22.64
C LYS A 44 -22.91 -11.94 -24.08
N GLY A 45 -21.61 -11.78 -24.30
CA GLY A 45 -21.02 -11.46 -25.60
C GLY A 45 -21.14 -9.98 -26.03
N LYS A 46 -21.91 -9.15 -25.31
CA LYS A 46 -22.18 -7.74 -25.68
C LYS A 46 -21.71 -6.73 -24.64
N VAL A 47 -21.27 -7.17 -23.47
CA VAL A 47 -20.75 -6.28 -22.43
C VAL A 47 -19.46 -5.62 -22.93
N VAL A 48 -19.35 -4.32 -22.70
CA VAL A 48 -18.20 -3.47 -23.06
C VAL A 48 -17.98 -2.52 -21.89
N THR A 49 -16.92 -2.76 -21.14
CA THR A 49 -16.48 -1.95 -20.00
C THR A 49 -15.30 -1.07 -20.39
N ARG A 50 -14.87 -0.14 -19.51
CA ARG A 50 -13.65 0.64 -19.74
C ARG A 50 -12.96 1.02 -18.44
N PHE A 51 -11.63 1.02 -18.47
CA PHE A 51 -10.80 1.66 -17.45
C PHE A 51 -10.23 2.97 -18.00
N PRO A 52 -10.72 4.13 -17.54
CA PRO A 52 -10.34 5.43 -18.07
C PRO A 52 -9.49 6.28 -17.08
N PRO A 53 -8.22 5.94 -16.80
CA PRO A 53 -7.39 6.74 -15.88
C PRO A 53 -6.92 8.06 -16.52
N GLU A 54 -6.75 9.08 -15.67
CA GLU A 54 -5.98 10.31 -15.98
C GLU A 54 -4.48 10.01 -15.77
N ALA A 55 -3.59 10.36 -16.72
CA ALA A 55 -2.15 10.11 -16.64
C ALA A 55 -1.44 11.18 -15.77
N SER A 56 -1.93 11.31 -14.54
CA SER A 56 -1.50 12.30 -13.55
C SER A 56 -0.77 11.69 -12.34
N GLY A 57 -0.47 10.39 -12.37
CA GLY A 57 0.26 9.68 -11.32
C GLY A 57 0.16 8.16 -11.44
N PHE A 58 0.98 7.45 -10.66
CA PHE A 58 0.99 5.98 -10.62
C PHE A 58 -0.32 5.37 -10.11
N LEU A 59 -0.60 4.12 -10.50
CA LEU A 59 -1.77 3.43 -10.00
C LEU A 59 -1.60 3.05 -8.53
N HIS A 60 -2.71 3.09 -7.80
CA HIS A 60 -2.79 2.65 -6.42
C HIS A 60 -3.88 1.60 -6.28
N ILE A 61 -3.97 0.95 -5.13
CA ILE A 61 -4.90 -0.17 -4.90
C ILE A 61 -6.37 0.17 -5.26
N GLY A 62 -6.79 1.42 -5.08
CA GLY A 62 -8.11 1.89 -5.56
C GLY A 62 -8.28 1.85 -7.09
N HIS A 63 -7.25 2.22 -7.86
CA HIS A 63 -7.25 2.07 -9.32
C HIS A 63 -7.17 0.60 -9.71
N ALA A 64 -6.38 -0.21 -8.99
CA ALA A 64 -6.32 -1.65 -9.22
C ALA A 64 -7.70 -2.31 -9.06
N LYS A 65 -8.49 -1.92 -8.04
CA LYS A 65 -9.89 -2.34 -7.89
C LYS A 65 -10.71 -1.99 -9.13
N ALA A 66 -10.65 -0.75 -9.60
CA ALA A 66 -11.41 -0.32 -10.76
C ALA A 66 -11.00 -1.08 -12.05
N ALA A 67 -9.70 -1.21 -12.31
CA ALA A 67 -9.18 -1.93 -13.48
C ALA A 67 -9.58 -3.42 -13.45
N LEU A 68 -9.38 -4.08 -12.30
CA LEU A 68 -9.73 -5.49 -12.10
C LEU A 68 -11.23 -5.73 -12.23
N LEU A 69 -12.09 -4.88 -11.64
CA LEU A 69 -13.54 -5.02 -11.78
C LEU A 69 -13.99 -4.93 -13.25
N ASN A 70 -13.50 -3.94 -13.99
CA ASN A 70 -13.84 -3.77 -15.41
C ASN A 70 -13.42 -5.01 -16.23
N ARG A 71 -12.22 -5.57 -15.96
CA ARG A 71 -11.72 -6.77 -16.63
C ARG A 71 -12.51 -8.02 -16.28
N MET A 72 -12.72 -8.26 -14.98
CA MET A 72 -13.41 -9.44 -14.48
C MET A 72 -14.87 -9.50 -14.97
N LEU A 73 -15.54 -8.35 -15.04
CA LEU A 73 -16.90 -8.28 -15.60
C LEU A 73 -16.90 -8.51 -17.12
N ALA A 74 -15.94 -7.93 -17.84
CA ALA A 74 -15.78 -8.23 -19.27
C ALA A 74 -15.58 -9.74 -19.48
N ASP A 75 -14.70 -10.39 -18.71
CA ASP A 75 -14.46 -11.84 -18.83
C ASP A 75 -15.70 -12.66 -18.47
N MET A 76 -16.36 -12.34 -17.36
CA MET A 76 -17.55 -13.04 -16.87
C MET A 76 -18.70 -13.03 -17.89
N TYR A 77 -18.89 -11.91 -18.57
CA TYR A 77 -19.95 -11.74 -19.56
C TYR A 77 -19.46 -11.97 -21.00
N GLU A 78 -18.27 -12.57 -21.21
CA GLU A 78 -17.67 -12.81 -22.54
C GLU A 78 -17.64 -11.53 -23.41
N GLY A 79 -17.46 -10.39 -22.76
CA GLY A 79 -17.44 -9.06 -23.33
C GLY A 79 -16.03 -8.55 -23.63
N LYS A 80 -15.92 -7.23 -23.73
CA LYS A 80 -14.66 -6.52 -24.00
C LYS A 80 -14.39 -5.46 -22.93
N MET A 81 -13.12 -5.19 -22.69
CA MET A 81 -12.66 -4.07 -21.88
C MET A 81 -11.86 -3.10 -22.75
N LEU A 82 -12.26 -1.83 -22.73
CA LEU A 82 -11.51 -0.72 -23.31
C LEU A 82 -10.49 -0.17 -22.30
N PHE A 83 -9.35 0.29 -22.81
CA PHE A 83 -8.41 1.12 -22.06
C PHE A 83 -8.31 2.49 -22.71
N ARG A 84 -8.57 3.54 -21.93
CA ARG A 84 -8.61 4.93 -22.40
C ARG A 84 -7.83 5.84 -21.47
N PHE A 85 -6.96 6.68 -21.99
CA PHE A 85 -6.44 7.80 -21.22
C PHE A 85 -7.44 8.95 -21.24
N ASP A 86 -7.86 9.40 -20.06
CA ASP A 86 -8.71 10.56 -19.94
C ASP A 86 -7.88 11.84 -19.82
N ASP A 87 -7.35 12.28 -20.96
CA ASP A 87 -6.32 13.29 -21.11
C ASP A 87 -6.87 14.72 -21.31
N THR A 88 -8.10 15.01 -20.87
CA THR A 88 -8.72 16.33 -21.12
C THR A 88 -8.14 17.50 -20.32
N ASN A 89 -7.13 17.26 -19.49
CA ASN A 89 -6.55 18.26 -18.59
C ASN A 89 -5.03 18.43 -18.79
N PRO A 90 -4.60 19.34 -19.68
CA PRO A 90 -3.19 19.42 -20.11
C PRO A 90 -2.21 19.77 -18.98
N SER A 91 -2.68 20.38 -17.87
CA SER A 91 -1.81 20.75 -16.74
C SER A 91 -1.46 19.58 -15.82
N LYS A 92 -2.09 18.42 -15.96
CA LYS A 92 -1.85 17.26 -15.08
C LYS A 92 -1.25 16.07 -15.82
N GLU A 93 -1.45 15.97 -17.12
CA GLU A 93 -0.90 14.89 -17.94
C GLU A 93 0.62 14.96 -18.01
N LYS A 94 1.30 13.82 -17.83
CA LYS A 94 2.72 13.68 -18.11
C LYS A 94 2.96 12.36 -18.85
N GLU A 95 3.70 12.42 -19.96
CA GLU A 95 3.96 11.28 -20.84
C GLU A 95 4.54 10.06 -20.10
N HIS A 96 5.43 10.27 -19.12
CA HIS A 96 6.00 9.16 -18.34
C HIS A 96 4.97 8.39 -17.49
N PHE A 97 3.82 9.00 -17.16
CA PHE A 97 2.76 8.30 -16.43
C PHE A 97 1.93 7.39 -17.34
N GLU A 98 1.82 7.67 -18.64
CA GLU A 98 1.11 6.78 -19.58
C GLU A 98 1.78 5.40 -19.62
N ALA A 99 3.08 5.40 -19.91
CA ALA A 99 3.88 4.17 -19.92
C ALA A 99 3.86 3.45 -18.57
N ALA A 100 3.90 4.20 -17.47
CA ALA A 100 3.86 3.62 -16.13
C ALA A 100 2.51 2.95 -15.80
N ILE A 101 1.39 3.53 -16.25
CA ILE A 101 0.05 2.98 -16.07
C ILE A 101 -0.13 1.71 -16.90
N GLU A 102 0.38 1.67 -18.13
CA GLU A 102 0.37 0.45 -18.94
C GLU A 102 1.20 -0.68 -18.33
N GLU A 103 2.39 -0.37 -17.80
CA GLU A 103 3.21 -1.32 -17.06
C GLU A 103 2.49 -1.84 -15.80
N ASP A 104 1.80 -0.96 -15.06
CA ASP A 104 1.02 -1.34 -13.90
C ASP A 104 -0.16 -2.25 -14.29
N LEU A 105 -0.84 -2.00 -15.42
CA LEU A 105 -1.92 -2.87 -15.93
C LEU A 105 -1.40 -4.25 -16.34
N ASN A 106 -0.25 -4.31 -17.02
CA ASN A 106 0.41 -5.57 -17.36
C ASN A 106 0.78 -6.34 -16.08
N THR A 107 1.32 -5.65 -15.08
CA THR A 107 1.65 -6.23 -13.77
C THR A 107 0.40 -6.77 -13.08
N LEU A 108 -0.74 -6.07 -13.15
CA LEU A 108 -2.02 -6.54 -12.61
C LEU A 108 -2.65 -7.69 -13.42
N GLY A 109 -2.05 -8.06 -14.56
CA GLY A 109 -2.59 -9.03 -15.50
C GLY A 109 -3.92 -8.57 -16.12
N VAL A 110 -4.11 -7.27 -16.31
CA VAL A 110 -5.34 -6.66 -16.84
C VAL A 110 -5.13 -6.33 -18.32
N PRO A 111 -5.33 -7.29 -19.24
CA PRO A 111 -5.32 -6.99 -20.66
C PRO A 111 -6.58 -6.21 -21.04
N TYR A 112 -6.43 -5.31 -22.00
CA TYR A 112 -7.55 -4.63 -22.66
C TYR A 112 -7.71 -5.16 -24.09
N ASP A 113 -8.95 -5.19 -24.57
CA ASP A 113 -9.30 -5.69 -25.90
C ASP A 113 -9.22 -4.59 -26.97
N VAL A 114 -9.37 -3.33 -26.56
CA VAL A 114 -9.36 -2.15 -27.42
C VAL A 114 -8.66 -1.01 -26.68
N GLY A 115 -7.70 -0.36 -27.34
CA GLY A 115 -6.93 0.75 -26.80
C GLY A 115 -5.42 0.60 -26.99
N PRO A 116 -4.60 1.48 -26.39
CA PRO A 116 -5.04 2.67 -25.64
C PRO A 116 -5.74 3.68 -26.58
N THR A 117 -6.91 4.17 -26.20
CA THR A 117 -7.55 5.34 -26.83
C THR A 117 -7.35 6.59 -25.97
N TYR A 118 -7.60 7.77 -26.53
CA TYR A 118 -7.43 9.04 -25.81
C TYR A 118 -8.71 9.88 -25.93
N SER A 119 -9.19 10.43 -24.81
CA SER A 119 -10.33 11.35 -24.80
C SER A 119 -10.10 12.54 -25.77
N SER A 120 -8.85 12.99 -25.90
CA SER A 120 -8.44 14.07 -26.78
C SER A 120 -8.57 13.78 -28.27
N ASP A 121 -8.61 12.51 -28.69
CA ASP A 121 -8.85 12.13 -30.09
C ASP A 121 -10.28 12.52 -30.54
N TYR A 122 -11.18 12.84 -29.60
CA TYR A 122 -12.57 13.20 -29.84
C TYR A 122 -12.87 14.70 -29.68
N PHE A 123 -11.85 15.55 -29.49
CA PHE A 123 -12.07 16.99 -29.26
C PHE A 123 -12.88 17.67 -30.37
N ASP A 124 -12.65 17.36 -31.64
CA ASP A 124 -13.41 17.95 -32.75
C ASP A 124 -14.90 17.60 -32.68
N LEU A 125 -15.23 16.36 -32.30
CA LEU A 125 -16.61 15.94 -32.08
C LEU A 125 -17.22 16.66 -30.87
N MET A 126 -16.46 16.84 -29.80
CA MET A 126 -16.88 17.59 -28.61
C MET A 126 -17.17 19.05 -28.94
N PHE A 127 -16.33 19.71 -29.75
CA PHE A 127 -16.59 21.06 -30.26
C PHE A 127 -17.88 21.13 -31.06
N ALA A 128 -18.09 20.20 -32.00
CA ALA A 128 -19.29 20.16 -32.81
C ALA A 128 -20.56 19.99 -31.96
N LYS A 129 -20.52 19.14 -30.93
CA LYS A 129 -21.63 18.95 -29.99
C LYS A 129 -21.89 20.18 -29.12
N ALA A 130 -20.84 20.84 -28.63
CA ALA A 130 -20.97 22.08 -27.89
C ALA A 130 -21.63 23.18 -28.73
N GLU A 131 -21.22 23.34 -29.99
CA GLU A 131 -21.81 24.31 -30.92
C GLU A 131 -23.28 24.00 -31.25
N ASP A 132 -23.64 22.73 -31.46
CA ASP A 132 -25.05 22.32 -31.62
C ASP A 132 -25.88 22.69 -30.38
N MET A 133 -25.36 22.41 -29.19
CA MET A 133 -26.04 22.72 -27.93
C MET A 133 -26.22 24.22 -27.73
N ILE A 134 -25.23 25.06 -28.08
CA ILE A 134 -25.38 26.53 -28.07
C ILE A 134 -26.50 26.95 -29.03
N LYS A 135 -26.49 26.46 -30.27
CA LYS A 135 -27.50 26.80 -31.30
C LYS A 135 -28.91 26.42 -30.90
N ARG A 136 -29.07 25.33 -30.13
CA ARG A 136 -30.35 24.86 -29.59
C ARG A 136 -30.74 25.51 -28.26
N GLY A 137 -29.95 26.44 -27.74
CA GLY A 137 -30.20 27.10 -26.46
C GLY A 137 -30.01 26.20 -25.23
N LEU A 138 -29.25 25.11 -25.37
CA LEU A 138 -28.94 24.15 -24.30
C LEU A 138 -27.59 24.42 -23.62
N ALA A 139 -26.85 25.43 -24.08
CA ALA A 139 -25.60 25.87 -23.48
C ALA A 139 -25.43 27.39 -23.66
N TYR A 140 -24.69 28.01 -22.75
CA TYR A 140 -24.40 29.44 -22.77
C TYR A 140 -23.00 29.74 -22.21
N CYS A 141 -22.38 30.81 -22.67
CA CYS A 141 -21.10 31.29 -22.17
C CYS A 141 -21.31 32.18 -20.95
N ASP A 142 -20.45 32.04 -19.94
CA ASP A 142 -20.57 32.72 -18.66
C ASP A 142 -19.20 33.29 -18.25
N GLN A 143 -19.16 34.61 -18.02
CA GLN A 143 -17.97 35.34 -17.56
C GLN A 143 -18.08 35.73 -16.09
N THR A 144 -19.12 35.28 -15.38
CA THR A 144 -19.26 35.56 -13.95
C THR A 144 -18.06 34.98 -13.19
N PRO A 145 -17.38 35.77 -12.34
CA PRO A 145 -16.26 35.29 -11.55
C PRO A 145 -16.60 34.02 -10.77
N ARG A 146 -15.62 33.12 -10.62
CA ARG A 146 -15.82 31.77 -10.06
C ARG A 146 -16.56 31.76 -8.72
N GLU A 147 -16.19 32.63 -7.79
CA GLU A 147 -16.79 32.71 -6.45
C GLU A 147 -18.27 33.14 -6.52
N GLU A 148 -18.57 34.14 -7.34
CA GLU A 148 -19.94 34.61 -7.57
C GLU A 148 -20.77 33.53 -8.29
N MET A 149 -20.22 32.87 -9.31
CA MET A 149 -20.88 31.77 -10.01
C MET A 149 -21.20 30.61 -9.05
N GLN A 150 -20.27 30.27 -8.14
CA GLN A 150 -20.47 29.23 -7.13
C GLN A 150 -21.59 29.62 -6.15
N LYS A 151 -21.63 30.89 -5.73
CA LYS A 151 -22.71 31.42 -4.90
C LYS A 151 -24.06 31.35 -5.63
N CYS A 152 -24.14 31.82 -6.88
CA CYS A 152 -25.36 31.72 -7.69
C CYS A 152 -25.86 30.26 -7.81
N ARG A 153 -24.94 29.31 -8.10
CA ARG A 153 -25.26 27.87 -8.13
C ARG A 153 -25.76 27.36 -6.78
N PHE A 154 -25.20 27.81 -5.67
CA PHE A 154 -25.61 27.37 -4.34
C PHE A 154 -27.00 27.91 -3.96
N ASP A 155 -27.24 29.18 -4.24
CA ASP A 155 -28.47 29.91 -3.92
C ASP A 155 -29.61 29.61 -4.91
N GLY A 156 -29.30 28.95 -6.04
CA GLY A 156 -30.30 28.56 -7.03
C GLY A 156 -30.76 29.70 -7.94
N ILE A 157 -29.89 30.70 -8.15
CA ILE A 157 -30.20 31.91 -8.93
C ILE A 157 -29.42 31.92 -10.25
N PRO A 158 -29.99 32.45 -11.34
CA PRO A 158 -29.29 32.54 -12.62
C PRO A 158 -28.14 33.54 -12.54
N THR A 159 -27.07 33.30 -13.30
CA THR A 159 -26.08 34.35 -13.59
C THR A 159 -26.65 35.30 -14.64
N LYS A 160 -26.13 36.53 -14.70
CA LYS A 160 -26.58 37.54 -15.69
C LYS A 160 -26.39 37.10 -17.16
N TYR A 161 -25.54 36.10 -17.40
CA TYR A 161 -25.22 35.58 -18.73
C TYR A 161 -26.15 34.43 -19.18
N ARG A 162 -26.97 33.86 -18.29
CA ARG A 162 -27.79 32.68 -18.58
C ARG A 162 -28.73 32.85 -19.77
N ASP A 163 -29.24 34.06 -19.96
CA ASP A 163 -30.19 34.41 -21.02
C ASP A 163 -29.54 35.20 -22.17
N ALA A 164 -28.21 35.12 -22.31
CA ALA A 164 -27.50 35.63 -23.48
C ALA A 164 -28.03 34.99 -24.78
N SER A 165 -28.06 35.75 -25.88
CA SER A 165 -28.53 35.26 -27.16
C SER A 165 -27.59 34.20 -27.75
N VAL A 166 -28.07 33.42 -28.71
CA VAL A 166 -27.25 32.41 -29.40
C VAL A 166 -26.05 33.06 -30.09
N GLU A 167 -26.23 34.24 -30.70
CA GLU A 167 -25.18 34.99 -31.38
C GLU A 167 -24.08 35.41 -30.42
N GLU A 168 -24.44 35.93 -29.24
CA GLU A 168 -23.46 36.33 -28.23
C GLU A 168 -22.73 35.12 -27.64
N ASN A 169 -23.44 34.02 -27.37
CA ASN A 169 -22.82 32.79 -26.92
C ASN A 169 -21.84 32.22 -27.95
N MET A 170 -22.17 32.27 -29.24
CA MET A 170 -21.26 31.84 -30.31
C MET A 170 -20.05 32.78 -30.45
N ARG A 171 -20.22 34.09 -30.26
CA ARG A 171 -19.11 35.06 -30.23
C ARG A 171 -18.13 34.72 -29.11
N LEU A 172 -18.63 34.61 -27.88
CA LEU A 172 -17.84 34.28 -26.69
C LEU A 172 -17.18 32.90 -26.81
N TRP A 173 -17.88 31.91 -27.37
CA TRP A 173 -17.31 30.59 -27.63
C TRP A 173 -16.13 30.64 -28.59
N ASN A 174 -16.20 31.47 -29.64
CA ASN A 174 -15.07 31.68 -30.55
C ASN A 174 -13.89 32.37 -29.86
N GLU A 175 -14.15 33.28 -28.92
CA GLU A 175 -13.11 33.90 -28.09
C GLU A 175 -12.45 32.89 -27.15
N MET A 176 -13.24 31.98 -26.53
CA MET A 176 -12.71 30.84 -25.76
C MET A 176 -11.81 29.94 -26.61
N LYS A 177 -12.24 29.55 -27.83
CA LYS A 177 -11.45 28.70 -28.74
C LYS A 177 -10.14 29.35 -29.18
N LYS A 178 -10.10 30.69 -29.29
CA LYS A 178 -8.88 31.45 -29.61
C LYS A 178 -8.00 31.70 -28.38
N GLY A 179 -8.53 31.55 -27.16
CA GLY A 179 -7.82 31.83 -25.92
C GLY A 179 -7.52 33.31 -25.70
N THR A 180 -8.36 34.21 -26.22
CA THR A 180 -8.22 35.66 -25.98
C THR A 180 -8.42 35.99 -24.49
N GLU A 181 -8.06 37.20 -24.06
CA GLU A 181 -8.24 37.62 -22.66
C GLU A 181 -9.70 37.48 -22.21
N GLU A 182 -10.65 37.82 -23.08
CA GLU A 182 -12.07 37.62 -22.85
C GLU A 182 -12.42 36.11 -22.77
N GLY A 183 -11.90 35.31 -23.69
CA GLY A 183 -12.07 33.85 -23.67
C GLY A 183 -11.56 33.20 -22.40
N GLN A 184 -10.42 33.66 -21.86
CA GLN A 184 -9.78 33.11 -20.66
C GLN A 184 -10.61 33.28 -19.38
N ILE A 185 -11.41 34.34 -19.30
CA ILE A 185 -12.35 34.58 -18.19
C ILE A 185 -13.74 33.99 -18.44
N THR A 186 -13.96 33.36 -19.61
CA THR A 186 -15.23 32.79 -20.02
C THR A 186 -15.21 31.26 -19.85
N CYS A 187 -16.33 30.70 -19.39
CA CYS A 187 -16.58 29.26 -19.44
C CYS A 187 -17.87 28.97 -20.22
N LEU A 188 -17.96 27.78 -20.83
CA LEU A 188 -19.21 27.31 -21.44
C LEU A 188 -19.95 26.47 -20.39
N ARG A 189 -21.24 26.74 -20.18
CA ARG A 189 -22.10 26.03 -19.23
C ARG A 189 -23.28 25.41 -19.95
N ALA A 190 -23.70 24.23 -19.48
CA ALA A 190 -24.97 23.65 -19.89
C ALA A 190 -26.13 24.48 -19.31
N LYS A 191 -27.23 24.60 -20.05
CA LYS A 191 -28.48 25.24 -19.62
C LYS A 191 -29.49 24.14 -19.27
N ILE A 192 -29.48 23.71 -18.01
CA ILE A 192 -30.28 22.61 -17.48
C ILE A 192 -31.36 23.18 -16.54
N SER A 193 -30.95 23.62 -15.36
CA SER A 193 -31.79 24.13 -14.29
C SER A 193 -30.92 24.99 -13.37
N ILE A 194 -31.52 25.98 -12.72
CA ILE A 194 -30.82 26.83 -11.75
C ILE A 194 -31.00 26.34 -10.31
N ASP A 195 -32.13 25.71 -10.01
CA ASP A 195 -32.62 25.44 -8.66
C ASP A 195 -32.84 23.95 -8.38
N ASP A 196 -32.47 23.06 -9.31
CA ASP A 196 -32.58 21.61 -9.16
C ASP A 196 -32.08 21.14 -7.77
N PRO A 197 -32.82 20.28 -7.05
CA PRO A 197 -32.39 19.77 -5.76
C PRO A 197 -31.03 19.06 -5.84
N ASN A 198 -30.72 18.42 -6.98
CA ASN A 198 -29.39 17.92 -7.29
C ASN A 198 -28.51 19.06 -7.82
N LYS A 199 -27.58 19.54 -6.98
CA LYS A 199 -26.65 20.63 -7.32
C LYS A 199 -25.73 20.33 -8.50
N ALA A 200 -25.53 19.07 -8.88
CA ALA A 200 -24.79 18.71 -10.08
C ALA A 200 -25.51 19.17 -11.36
N MET A 201 -26.86 19.15 -11.35
CA MET A 201 -27.71 19.57 -12.47
C MET A 201 -27.80 21.09 -12.64
N ARG A 202 -27.25 21.88 -11.70
CA ARG A 202 -27.40 23.34 -11.70
C ARG A 202 -26.52 24.07 -12.71
N ASP A 203 -26.77 23.92 -14.01
CA ASP A 203 -26.01 24.53 -15.10
C ASP A 203 -24.48 24.28 -14.96
N PRO A 204 -24.02 23.02 -15.09
CA PRO A 204 -22.62 22.66 -14.96
C PRO A 204 -21.73 23.21 -16.07
N VAL A 205 -20.46 23.44 -15.74
CA VAL A 205 -19.44 23.86 -16.72
C VAL A 205 -19.12 22.69 -17.66
N MET A 206 -19.17 22.97 -18.97
CA MET A 206 -18.82 22.07 -20.07
C MET A 206 -17.39 22.30 -20.56
N TYR A 207 -16.94 23.55 -20.64
CA TYR A 207 -15.59 23.90 -21.11
C TYR A 207 -14.97 25.03 -20.30
N ARG A 208 -13.64 24.99 -20.22
CA ARG A 208 -12.79 26.04 -19.64
C ARG A 208 -11.59 26.30 -20.52
N VAL A 209 -11.03 27.51 -20.46
CA VAL A 209 -9.78 27.84 -21.16
C VAL A 209 -8.56 27.49 -20.30
N ASN A 210 -7.54 26.90 -20.91
CA ASN A 210 -6.24 26.62 -20.34
C ASN A 210 -5.17 26.78 -21.42
N LEU A 211 -4.18 27.64 -21.21
CA LEU A 211 -3.13 27.91 -22.20
C LEU A 211 -1.98 26.90 -22.13
N THR A 212 -2.00 25.97 -21.18
CA THR A 212 -1.00 24.90 -21.09
C THR A 212 -1.08 24.03 -22.36
N PRO A 213 0.05 23.81 -23.07
CA PRO A 213 0.07 22.90 -24.22
C PRO A 213 -0.34 21.49 -23.80
N HIS A 214 -1.20 20.85 -24.61
CA HIS A 214 -1.56 19.45 -24.43
C HIS A 214 -0.40 18.53 -24.82
N SER A 215 -0.18 17.44 -24.08
CA SER A 215 0.88 16.46 -24.35
C SER A 215 0.89 15.97 -25.80
N ARG A 216 -0.29 15.58 -26.30
CA ARG A 216 -0.50 15.08 -27.68
C ARG A 216 -0.79 16.16 -28.73
N HIS A 217 -1.60 17.16 -28.39
CA HIS A 217 -2.12 18.14 -29.37
C HIS A 217 -1.38 19.48 -29.35
N GLY A 218 -0.40 19.66 -28.46
CA GLY A 218 0.35 20.91 -28.32
C GLY A 218 -0.58 22.09 -28.05
N THR A 219 -0.39 23.17 -28.79
CA THR A 219 -1.17 24.42 -28.66
C THR A 219 -2.34 24.52 -29.65
N LYS A 220 -2.68 23.43 -30.35
CA LYS A 220 -3.78 23.43 -31.34
C LYS A 220 -5.12 23.85 -30.73
N GLN A 221 -5.30 23.61 -29.44
CA GLN A 221 -6.53 23.88 -28.71
C GLN A 221 -6.21 24.47 -27.35
N VAL A 222 -7.07 25.37 -26.89
CA VAL A 222 -6.94 26.06 -25.60
C VAL A 222 -8.22 26.03 -24.77
N ALA A 223 -9.35 25.66 -25.38
CA ALA A 223 -10.60 25.37 -24.68
C ALA A 223 -10.72 23.86 -24.48
N TYR A 224 -10.75 23.42 -23.22
CA TYR A 224 -10.77 22.01 -22.84
C TYR A 224 -12.11 21.62 -22.19
N PRO A 225 -12.67 20.45 -22.56
CA PRO A 225 -13.91 19.96 -22.00
C PRO A 225 -13.71 19.54 -20.54
N THR A 226 -14.78 19.61 -19.75
CA THR A 226 -14.83 19.00 -18.42
C THR A 226 -15.10 17.50 -18.53
N TYR A 227 -14.71 16.76 -17.50
CA TYR A 227 -14.99 15.33 -17.38
C TYR A 227 -16.47 15.00 -17.63
N ASP A 228 -17.38 15.78 -17.04
CA ASP A 228 -18.81 15.51 -17.10
C ASP A 228 -19.41 15.69 -18.50
N PHE A 229 -18.82 16.56 -19.34
CA PHE A 229 -19.21 16.72 -20.74
C PHE A 229 -18.54 15.68 -21.65
N CYS A 230 -17.25 15.42 -21.42
CA CYS A 230 -16.44 14.48 -22.20
C CYS A 230 -16.93 13.02 -22.05
N CYS A 231 -17.05 12.55 -20.81
CA CYS A 231 -17.22 11.13 -20.49
C CYS A 231 -18.46 10.49 -21.15
N PRO A 232 -19.67 11.10 -21.11
CA PRO A 232 -20.84 10.52 -21.78
C PRO A 232 -20.68 10.39 -23.29
N LEU A 233 -20.05 11.37 -23.95
CA LEU A 233 -19.83 11.36 -25.39
C LEU A 233 -18.89 10.21 -25.78
N VAL A 234 -17.73 10.14 -25.13
CA VAL A 234 -16.70 9.15 -25.51
C VAL A 234 -17.16 7.73 -25.17
N ASP A 235 -17.78 7.51 -24.01
CA ASP A 235 -18.36 6.21 -23.67
C ASP A 235 -19.42 5.77 -24.71
N SER A 236 -20.23 6.71 -25.20
CA SER A 236 -21.23 6.42 -26.22
C SER A 236 -20.60 6.00 -27.55
N VAL A 237 -19.64 6.78 -28.03
CA VAL A 237 -18.94 6.62 -29.32
C VAL A 237 -18.06 5.37 -29.35
N GLU A 238 -17.35 5.07 -28.26
CA GLU A 238 -16.51 3.88 -28.14
C GLU A 238 -17.29 2.58 -27.93
N GLY A 239 -18.63 2.66 -27.83
CA GLY A 239 -19.47 1.48 -27.67
C GLY A 239 -19.51 0.92 -26.25
N VAL A 240 -19.05 1.69 -25.23
CA VAL A 240 -19.17 1.30 -23.81
C VAL A 240 -20.63 1.01 -23.50
N THR A 241 -20.94 -0.17 -22.99
CA THR A 241 -22.30 -0.54 -22.59
C THR A 241 -22.52 -0.31 -21.11
N HIS A 242 -21.50 -0.58 -20.28
CA HIS A 242 -21.55 -0.44 -18.83
C HIS A 242 -20.38 0.45 -18.37
N ALA A 243 -20.70 1.68 -18.00
CA ALA A 243 -19.75 2.68 -17.52
C ALA A 243 -19.60 2.55 -16.00
N LEU A 244 -18.60 1.78 -15.56
CA LEU A 244 -18.32 1.59 -14.14
C LEU A 244 -17.73 2.86 -13.51
N ARG A 245 -18.31 3.33 -12.40
CA ARG A 245 -17.87 4.54 -11.68
C ARG A 245 -17.92 4.34 -10.18
N THR A 246 -17.09 5.11 -9.47
CA THR A 246 -17.15 5.17 -8.02
C THR A 246 -18.37 5.98 -7.56
N ASN A 247 -19.02 5.57 -6.47
CA ASN A 247 -20.22 6.23 -5.93
C ASN A 247 -20.04 7.70 -5.54
N GLU A 248 -18.79 8.19 -5.43
CA GLU A 248 -18.51 9.63 -5.21
C GLU A 248 -19.03 10.51 -6.37
N TYR A 249 -19.37 9.90 -7.51
CA TYR A 249 -19.95 10.55 -8.66
C TYR A 249 -21.46 10.34 -8.82
N HIS A 250 -22.14 9.70 -7.86
CA HIS A 250 -23.56 9.32 -7.99
C HIS A 250 -24.47 10.49 -8.37
N ASP A 251 -24.29 11.65 -7.72
CA ASP A 251 -25.05 12.87 -8.02
C ASP A 251 -24.88 13.34 -9.47
N ARG A 252 -23.77 12.96 -10.14
CA ARG A 252 -23.48 13.28 -11.55
C ARG A 252 -24.09 12.30 -12.54
N ASN A 253 -24.77 11.24 -12.08
CA ASN A 253 -25.40 10.27 -12.99
C ASN A 253 -26.56 10.90 -13.77
N ALA A 254 -27.38 11.72 -13.12
CA ALA A 254 -28.44 12.48 -13.79
C ALA A 254 -27.87 13.40 -14.88
N GLN A 255 -26.74 14.05 -14.58
CA GLN A 255 -26.02 14.93 -15.49
C GLN A 255 -25.47 14.16 -16.70
N TYR A 256 -24.90 12.97 -16.48
CA TYR A 256 -24.42 12.10 -17.57
C TYR A 256 -25.53 11.77 -18.56
N TYR A 257 -26.71 11.37 -18.08
CA TYR A 257 -27.84 11.03 -18.95
C TYR A 257 -28.44 12.27 -19.63
N TRP A 258 -28.48 13.42 -18.95
CA TRP A 258 -28.88 14.68 -19.57
C TRP A 258 -27.98 15.05 -20.74
N PHE A 259 -26.66 14.91 -20.59
CA PHE A 259 -25.72 15.13 -21.67
C PHE A 259 -25.93 14.17 -22.85
N CYS A 260 -26.27 12.90 -22.57
CA CYS A 260 -26.62 11.95 -23.61
C CYS A 260 -27.85 12.39 -24.42
N ASP A 261 -28.90 12.85 -23.74
CA ASP A 261 -30.13 13.36 -24.37
C ASP A 261 -29.87 14.64 -25.16
N ALA A 262 -29.15 15.60 -24.56
CA ALA A 262 -28.83 16.87 -25.18
C ALA A 262 -28.03 16.69 -26.47
N MET A 263 -27.05 15.77 -26.47
CA MET A 263 -26.22 15.45 -27.62
C MET A 263 -26.88 14.48 -28.62
N GLY A 264 -28.00 13.85 -28.27
CA GLY A 264 -28.68 12.85 -29.09
C GLY A 264 -27.83 11.59 -29.33
N ILE A 265 -27.18 11.09 -28.29
CA ILE A 265 -26.26 9.93 -28.35
C ILE A 265 -26.82 8.75 -27.54
N ARG A 266 -26.28 7.54 -27.78
CA ARG A 266 -26.63 6.34 -27.00
C ARG A 266 -26.27 6.57 -25.52
N LYS A 267 -27.06 5.97 -24.62
CA LYS A 267 -26.88 6.03 -23.17
C LYS A 267 -26.25 4.73 -22.64
N PRO A 268 -24.94 4.69 -22.37
CA PRO A 268 -24.34 3.62 -21.57
C PRO A 268 -25.00 3.54 -20.20
N THR A 269 -25.15 2.32 -19.67
CA THR A 269 -25.64 2.10 -18.31
C THR A 269 -24.53 2.41 -17.32
N ILE A 270 -24.77 3.29 -16.35
CA ILE A 270 -23.82 3.57 -15.28
C ILE A 270 -23.94 2.50 -14.20
N GLU A 271 -22.81 1.91 -13.83
CA GLU A 271 -22.71 0.96 -12.72
C GLU A 271 -21.83 1.51 -11.62
N ASP A 272 -22.47 1.78 -10.50
CA ASP A 272 -21.88 2.44 -9.34
C ASP A 272 -21.30 1.40 -8.38
N PHE A 273 -20.04 1.57 -7.98
CA PHE A 273 -19.37 0.77 -6.95
C PHE A 273 -18.64 1.66 -5.92
N SER A 274 -18.40 1.13 -4.72
CA SER A 274 -17.72 1.89 -3.68
C SER A 274 -16.21 2.02 -3.96
N ARG A 275 -15.71 3.23 -3.76
CA ARG A 275 -14.27 3.48 -3.73
C ARG A 275 -13.61 2.65 -2.63
N LEU A 276 -12.44 2.10 -2.93
CA LEU A 276 -11.61 1.40 -1.94
C LEU A 276 -10.90 2.41 -1.04
N ASN A 277 -11.14 2.31 0.27
CA ASN A 277 -10.35 2.99 1.30
C ASN A 277 -9.64 1.94 2.14
N MET A 278 -8.36 2.16 2.44
CA MET A 278 -7.56 1.29 3.30
C MET A 278 -7.28 1.99 4.62
N GLU A 279 -7.32 1.25 5.72
CA GLU A 279 -6.98 1.79 7.02
C GLU A 279 -5.51 2.26 7.08
N TYR A 280 -5.25 3.30 7.87
CA TYR A 280 -3.91 3.89 8.01
C TYR A 280 -3.26 4.32 6.69
N SER A 281 -4.05 4.65 5.68
CA SER A 281 -3.57 5.02 4.35
C SER A 281 -4.45 6.07 3.70
N VAL A 282 -3.87 6.82 2.77
CA VAL A 282 -4.57 7.79 1.94
C VAL A 282 -4.51 7.37 0.47
N MET A 283 -5.62 7.54 -0.25
CA MET A 283 -5.69 7.26 -1.70
C MET A 283 -5.69 8.54 -2.54
N SER A 284 -5.52 9.71 -1.92
CA SER A 284 -5.50 10.99 -2.63
C SER A 284 -4.14 11.16 -3.31
N LYS A 285 -4.13 11.31 -4.64
CA LYS A 285 -2.92 11.60 -5.42
C LYS A 285 -2.15 12.79 -4.82
N ARG A 286 -2.83 13.89 -4.46
CA ARG A 286 -2.21 15.05 -3.81
C ARG A 286 -1.45 14.70 -2.54
N LYS A 287 -2.05 13.89 -1.65
CA LYS A 287 -1.41 13.48 -0.39
C LYS A 287 -0.26 12.49 -0.63
N LEU A 288 -0.42 11.56 -1.58
CA LEU A 288 0.64 10.61 -1.95
C LEU A 288 1.85 11.32 -2.58
N THR A 289 1.61 12.27 -3.49
CA THR A 289 2.66 13.13 -4.07
C THR A 289 3.39 13.90 -2.98
N LYS A 290 2.66 14.50 -2.01
CA LYS A 290 3.27 15.18 -0.86
C LYS A 290 4.23 14.28 -0.09
N LEU A 291 3.82 13.03 0.23
CA LEU A 291 4.70 12.08 0.95
C LEU A 291 6.00 11.77 0.21
N VAL A 292 5.94 11.68 -1.12
CA VAL A 292 7.12 11.42 -1.97
C VAL A 292 8.00 12.67 -2.05
N ASP A 293 7.40 13.83 -2.36
CA ASP A 293 8.12 15.10 -2.53
C ASP A 293 8.78 15.58 -1.23
N THR A 294 8.21 15.27 -0.07
CA THR A 294 8.79 15.59 1.26
C THR A 294 9.74 14.51 1.79
N HIS A 295 10.04 13.48 1.00
CA HIS A 295 10.94 12.38 1.37
C HIS A 295 10.55 11.64 2.67
N VAL A 296 9.26 11.58 2.98
CA VAL A 296 8.73 10.71 4.04
C VAL A 296 8.83 9.23 3.64
N VAL A 297 8.78 8.99 2.32
CA VAL A 297 8.99 7.70 1.66
C VAL A 297 10.06 7.82 0.59
N ASP A 298 10.65 6.68 0.19
CA ASP A 298 11.79 6.65 -0.72
C ASP A 298 11.40 6.95 -2.18
N GLY A 299 10.14 6.72 -2.52
CA GLY A 299 9.60 6.89 -3.87
C GLY A 299 8.18 6.34 -4.00
N TRP A 300 7.67 6.29 -5.23
CA TRP A 300 6.32 5.77 -5.52
C TRP A 300 6.17 4.26 -5.36
N ASP A 301 7.28 3.53 -5.36
CA ASP A 301 7.36 2.09 -5.13
C ASP A 301 7.74 1.74 -3.68
N ASP A 302 7.81 2.72 -2.77
CA ASP A 302 8.09 2.47 -1.36
C ASP A 302 7.04 1.50 -0.76
N PRO A 303 7.45 0.37 -0.15
CA PRO A 303 6.55 -0.67 0.39
C PRO A 303 5.48 -0.19 1.41
N ARG A 304 5.60 1.03 1.92
CA ARG A 304 4.61 1.65 2.81
C ARG A 304 3.46 2.33 2.08
N LEU A 305 3.64 2.63 0.78
CA LEU A 305 2.60 3.26 -0.03
C LEU A 305 1.56 2.24 -0.53
N PRO A 306 0.31 2.69 -0.78
CA PRO A 306 -0.73 1.85 -1.34
C PRO A 306 -0.68 1.77 -2.88
N THR A 307 0.46 2.08 -3.50
CA THR A 307 0.63 2.02 -4.95
C THR A 307 0.71 0.57 -5.42
N VAL A 308 0.36 0.29 -6.68
CA VAL A 308 0.47 -1.07 -7.22
C VAL A 308 1.93 -1.55 -7.15
N ARG A 309 2.86 -0.68 -7.56
CA ARG A 309 4.31 -0.93 -7.52
C ARG A 309 4.81 -1.24 -6.11
N ALA A 310 4.42 -0.45 -5.12
CA ALA A 310 4.80 -0.68 -3.73
C ALA A 310 4.30 -2.03 -3.20
N LEU A 311 3.05 -2.38 -3.49
CA LEU A 311 2.48 -3.65 -3.05
C LEU A 311 3.20 -4.83 -3.69
N VAL A 312 3.50 -4.76 -4.99
CA VAL A 312 4.26 -5.81 -5.71
C VAL A 312 5.69 -5.91 -5.19
N ARG A 313 6.38 -4.78 -5.02
CA ARG A 313 7.73 -4.73 -4.42
C ARG A 313 7.75 -5.30 -2.99
N ARG A 314 6.67 -5.10 -2.22
CA ARG A 314 6.47 -5.69 -0.89
C ARG A 314 6.10 -7.18 -0.91
N GLY A 315 5.93 -7.79 -2.09
CA GLY A 315 5.65 -9.22 -2.24
C GLY A 315 4.16 -9.59 -2.32
N MET A 316 3.29 -8.65 -2.68
CA MET A 316 1.89 -8.93 -3.02
C MET A 316 1.81 -9.74 -4.32
N LYS A 317 1.13 -10.88 -4.27
CA LYS A 317 0.74 -11.67 -5.44
C LYS A 317 -0.53 -11.10 -6.06
N ILE A 318 -0.56 -11.05 -7.39
CA ILE A 318 -1.66 -10.45 -8.16
C ILE A 318 -2.95 -11.25 -7.99
N GLU A 319 -2.81 -12.56 -7.84
CA GLU A 319 -3.87 -13.51 -7.53
C GLU A 319 -4.55 -13.16 -6.20
N ALA A 320 -3.78 -12.74 -5.19
CA ALA A 320 -4.31 -12.30 -3.89
C ALA A 320 -5.12 -11.00 -4.02
N LEU A 321 -4.58 -10.04 -4.78
CA LEU A 321 -5.26 -8.77 -5.05
C LEU A 321 -6.55 -8.98 -5.86
N ARG A 322 -6.54 -9.89 -6.85
CA ARG A 322 -7.73 -10.32 -7.60
C ARG A 322 -8.78 -10.93 -6.70
N GLN A 323 -8.39 -11.85 -5.82
CA GLN A 323 -9.30 -12.45 -4.85
C GLN A 323 -9.91 -11.40 -3.91
N PHE A 324 -9.09 -10.47 -3.41
CA PHE A 324 -9.55 -9.36 -2.57
C PHE A 324 -10.58 -8.46 -3.28
N VAL A 325 -10.34 -8.10 -4.54
CA VAL A 325 -11.29 -7.30 -5.34
C VAL A 325 -12.56 -8.09 -5.63
N SER A 326 -12.44 -9.37 -5.99
CA SER A 326 -13.56 -10.27 -6.25
C SER A 326 -14.50 -10.40 -5.04
N GLU A 327 -13.94 -10.50 -3.83
CA GLU A 327 -14.72 -10.64 -2.61
C GLU A 327 -15.45 -9.34 -2.21
N GLN A 328 -14.95 -8.18 -2.65
CA GLN A 328 -15.65 -6.90 -2.49
C GLN A 328 -16.77 -6.72 -3.52
N GLY A 329 -16.50 -7.10 -4.77
CA GLY A 329 -17.41 -6.95 -5.90
C GLY A 329 -17.89 -5.52 -6.15
N MET A 330 -19.11 -5.41 -6.67
CA MET A 330 -19.82 -4.18 -7.02
C MET A 330 -20.57 -3.55 -5.83
N SER A 331 -20.12 -3.81 -4.60
CA SER A 331 -20.74 -3.23 -3.40
C SER A 331 -20.73 -1.71 -3.45
N LYS A 332 -21.85 -1.08 -3.09
CA LYS A 332 -22.02 0.37 -3.00
C LYS A 332 -21.68 0.93 -1.61
N SER A 333 -21.41 0.07 -0.64
CA SER A 333 -21.09 0.47 0.73
C SER A 333 -19.65 0.99 0.83
N VAL A 334 -19.49 2.21 1.30
CA VAL A 334 -18.17 2.82 1.55
C VAL A 334 -17.64 2.34 2.89
N ASN A 335 -16.59 1.53 2.85
CA ASN A 335 -15.94 0.99 4.04
C ASN A 335 -14.43 1.23 3.99
N PHE A 336 -13.82 1.26 5.17
CA PHE A 336 -12.37 1.15 5.32
C PHE A 336 -12.02 -0.33 5.43
N MET A 337 -11.15 -0.79 4.54
CA MET A 337 -10.69 -2.17 4.49
C MET A 337 -9.39 -2.31 5.29
N GLU A 338 -9.31 -3.40 6.04
CA GLU A 338 -8.13 -3.74 6.84
C GLU A 338 -7.05 -4.34 5.93
N TRP A 339 -5.79 -3.96 6.15
CA TRP A 339 -4.65 -4.53 5.42
C TRP A 339 -4.48 -6.03 5.69
N SER A 340 -4.80 -6.48 6.90
CA SER A 340 -4.73 -7.90 7.30
C SER A 340 -5.47 -8.81 6.32
N LYS A 341 -6.62 -8.38 5.80
CA LYS A 341 -7.44 -9.17 4.88
C LYS A 341 -6.77 -9.46 3.53
N ILE A 342 -6.16 -8.46 2.89
CA ILE A 342 -5.47 -8.69 1.61
C ILE A 342 -4.19 -9.50 1.80
N TRP A 343 -3.45 -9.26 2.88
CA TRP A 343 -2.24 -10.02 3.21
C TRP A 343 -2.54 -11.48 3.61
N TYR A 344 -3.72 -11.73 4.17
CA TYR A 344 -4.20 -13.09 4.42
C TYR A 344 -4.37 -13.87 3.12
N PHE A 345 -5.02 -13.30 2.10
CA PHE A 345 -5.12 -13.92 0.78
C PHE A 345 -3.75 -14.18 0.17
N ASN A 346 -2.83 -13.22 0.32
CA ASN A 346 -1.46 -13.38 -0.15
C ASN A 346 -0.78 -14.58 0.52
N THR A 347 -0.93 -14.71 1.84
CA THR A 347 -0.33 -15.79 2.62
C THR A 347 -0.84 -17.17 2.22
N GLN A 348 -2.11 -17.31 1.84
CA GLN A 348 -2.65 -18.59 1.36
C GLN A 348 -1.96 -19.06 0.07
N ILE A 349 -1.46 -18.13 -0.75
CA ILE A 349 -0.69 -18.42 -1.96
C ILE A 349 0.78 -18.70 -1.62
N LEU A 350 1.35 -17.95 -0.68
CA LEU A 350 2.76 -18.05 -0.31
C LEU A 350 3.09 -19.29 0.54
N ASP A 351 2.28 -19.66 1.54
CA ASP A 351 2.57 -20.78 2.46
C ASP A 351 2.92 -22.10 1.75
N PRO A 352 2.17 -22.58 0.74
CA PRO A 352 2.50 -23.83 0.06
C PRO A 352 3.71 -23.75 -0.89
N THR A 353 4.14 -22.54 -1.27
CA THR A 353 5.12 -22.29 -2.35
C THR A 353 6.42 -21.62 -1.89
N SER A 354 6.53 -21.25 -0.62
CA SER A 354 7.71 -20.54 -0.11
C SER A 354 8.77 -21.49 0.45
N PRO A 355 9.99 -21.56 -0.11
CA PRO A 355 11.10 -22.28 0.51
C PRO A 355 11.45 -21.70 1.88
N ARG A 356 11.85 -22.58 2.81
CA ARG A 356 12.06 -22.21 4.22
C ARG A 356 13.52 -22.16 4.58
N TYR A 357 13.92 -21.09 5.24
CA TYR A 357 15.29 -20.85 5.67
C TYR A 357 15.38 -20.38 7.12
N THR A 358 16.57 -20.49 7.72
CA THR A 358 16.88 -19.97 9.05
C THR A 358 17.82 -18.79 8.99
N VAL A 359 17.56 -17.82 9.86
CA VAL A 359 18.42 -16.67 10.10
C VAL A 359 18.53 -16.41 11.60
N VAL A 360 19.60 -15.77 12.02
CA VAL A 360 19.83 -15.28 13.40
C VAL A 360 20.32 -13.84 13.34
N SER A 361 19.94 -13.01 14.31
CA SER A 361 20.43 -11.63 14.43
C SER A 361 21.95 -11.54 14.35
N ASN A 362 22.51 -10.68 13.50
CA ASN A 362 23.97 -10.53 13.41
C ASN A 362 24.57 -9.79 14.62
N THR A 363 23.80 -8.89 15.22
CA THR A 363 24.23 -8.03 16.34
C THR A 363 23.80 -8.56 17.71
N LEU A 364 22.71 -9.32 17.77
CA LEU A 364 22.11 -9.83 19.01
C LEU A 364 22.04 -11.37 18.95
N LYS A 365 23.20 -11.99 18.74
CA LYS A 365 23.39 -13.44 18.75
C LYS A 365 24.16 -13.90 19.98
N VAL A 366 23.92 -15.14 20.36
CA VAL A 366 24.69 -15.89 21.36
C VAL A 366 25.55 -16.87 20.59
N ARG A 367 26.86 -16.86 20.82
CA ARG A 367 27.77 -17.88 20.29
C ARG A 367 27.71 -19.09 21.20
N CYS A 368 27.28 -20.23 20.66
CA CYS A 368 27.04 -21.43 21.43
C CYS A 368 28.00 -22.55 20.98
N THR A 369 28.73 -23.13 21.93
CA THR A 369 29.58 -24.30 21.66
C THR A 369 28.77 -25.58 21.86
N VAL A 370 28.77 -26.48 20.89
CA VAL A 370 28.05 -27.76 20.92
C VAL A 370 28.97 -28.86 21.40
N GLU A 371 28.73 -29.36 22.61
CA GLU A 371 29.55 -30.39 23.23
C GLU A 371 29.46 -31.72 22.44
N GLY A 372 30.61 -32.31 22.12
CA GLY A 372 30.70 -33.57 21.38
C GLY A 372 30.67 -33.43 19.87
N GLN A 373 30.25 -32.29 19.31
CA GLN A 373 30.40 -31.99 17.88
C GLN A 373 31.81 -31.45 17.62
N LYS A 374 32.52 -31.99 16.62
CA LYS A 374 33.93 -31.63 16.35
C LYS A 374 34.19 -31.04 14.97
N HIS A 375 33.34 -31.36 14.00
CA HIS A 375 33.51 -30.96 12.61
C HIS A 375 32.19 -30.48 12.04
N MET A 376 32.27 -29.69 10.96
CA MET A 376 31.11 -29.30 10.20
C MET A 376 30.59 -30.48 9.38
N GLU A 377 29.33 -30.84 9.57
CA GLU A 377 28.66 -31.94 8.87
C GLU A 377 27.56 -31.40 7.96
N ALA A 378 27.54 -31.86 6.71
CA ALA A 378 26.52 -31.49 5.75
C ALA A 378 25.42 -32.56 5.68
N GLU A 379 24.16 -32.13 5.71
CA GLU A 379 22.99 -32.98 5.54
C GLU A 379 22.05 -32.37 4.48
N ARG A 380 21.25 -33.20 3.81
CA ARG A 380 20.20 -32.72 2.91
C ARG A 380 18.87 -32.65 3.65
N LYS A 381 18.20 -31.51 3.56
CA LYS A 381 16.86 -31.29 4.14
C LYS A 381 15.94 -30.70 3.10
N LEU A 382 14.66 -31.07 3.14
CA LEU A 382 13.64 -30.45 2.30
C LEU A 382 13.58 -28.94 2.53
N LEU A 383 13.48 -28.16 1.45
CA LEU A 383 13.21 -26.73 1.53
C LEU A 383 11.84 -26.45 2.15
N HIS A 384 10.88 -27.36 2.01
CA HIS A 384 9.57 -27.26 2.63
C HIS A 384 9.01 -28.62 3.01
N LYS A 385 8.81 -28.83 4.30
CA LYS A 385 8.44 -30.14 4.87
C LYS A 385 7.14 -30.73 4.32
N LYS A 386 6.18 -29.86 3.94
CA LYS A 386 4.90 -30.30 3.35
C LYS A 386 4.88 -30.29 1.82
N ASN A 387 5.97 -29.85 1.17
CA ASN A 387 6.04 -29.76 -0.28
C ASN A 387 7.43 -30.24 -0.77
N PRO A 388 7.63 -31.57 -0.86
CA PRO A 388 8.91 -32.14 -1.30
C PRO A 388 9.32 -31.74 -2.73
N SER A 389 8.37 -31.33 -3.57
CA SER A 389 8.65 -30.94 -4.97
C SER A 389 9.52 -29.69 -5.11
N MET A 390 9.61 -28.86 -4.06
CA MET A 390 10.51 -27.70 -4.03
C MET A 390 11.97 -28.07 -3.83
N GLY A 391 12.27 -29.35 -3.64
CA GLY A 391 13.62 -29.86 -3.51
C GLY A 391 14.20 -29.67 -2.12
N GLU A 392 15.53 -29.67 -2.08
CA GLU A 392 16.30 -29.76 -0.85
C GLU A 392 17.41 -28.72 -0.81
N LYS A 393 17.74 -28.31 0.41
CA LYS A 393 18.92 -27.51 0.73
C LYS A 393 19.96 -28.34 1.46
N THR A 394 21.20 -27.90 1.36
CA THR A 394 22.27 -28.38 2.23
C THR A 394 22.18 -27.65 3.56
N TYR A 395 22.15 -28.41 4.63
CA TYR A 395 22.04 -27.98 6.01
C TYR A 395 23.31 -28.38 6.76
N TYR A 396 23.90 -27.47 7.51
CA TYR A 396 25.18 -27.70 8.17
C TYR A 396 25.06 -27.70 9.69
N LYS A 397 25.63 -28.73 10.33
CA LYS A 397 25.82 -28.84 11.78
C LYS A 397 27.27 -28.55 12.10
N SER A 398 27.54 -27.80 13.16
CA SER A 398 28.90 -27.36 13.52
C SER A 398 29.11 -27.41 15.03
N ASP A 399 30.36 -27.48 15.47
CA ASP A 399 30.75 -27.39 16.88
C ASP A 399 30.43 -26.02 17.48
N VAL A 400 30.20 -25.01 16.63
CA VAL A 400 29.73 -23.69 17.03
C VAL A 400 28.52 -23.27 16.23
N ILE A 401 27.48 -22.83 16.95
CA ILE A 401 26.27 -22.27 16.36
C ILE A 401 25.93 -20.90 16.95
N PHE A 402 25.09 -20.16 16.24
CA PHE A 402 24.49 -18.93 16.74
C PHE A 402 23.01 -19.14 17.02
N LEU A 403 22.57 -18.61 18.16
CA LEU A 403 21.16 -18.46 18.55
C LEU A 403 20.82 -16.98 18.71
N ASP A 404 19.54 -16.61 18.56
CA ASP A 404 19.12 -15.26 18.92
C ASP A 404 19.21 -15.05 20.44
N ALA A 405 19.79 -13.91 20.85
CA ALA A 405 19.98 -13.62 22.27
C ALA A 405 18.67 -13.46 23.04
N GLU A 406 17.59 -13.07 22.36
CA GLU A 406 16.25 -12.96 22.94
C GLU A 406 15.66 -14.33 23.27
N ASP A 407 15.91 -15.34 22.44
CA ASP A 407 15.46 -16.70 22.70
C ASP A 407 16.19 -17.28 23.92
N VAL A 408 17.51 -17.13 23.97
CA VAL A 408 18.33 -17.59 25.12
C VAL A 408 18.01 -16.81 26.39
N ALA A 409 17.58 -15.54 26.28
CA ALA A 409 17.20 -14.76 27.44
C ALA A 409 15.94 -15.28 28.17
N LEU A 410 15.11 -16.09 27.50
CA LEU A 410 13.87 -16.66 28.06
C LEU A 410 14.06 -17.93 28.86
N ILE A 411 15.25 -18.54 28.78
CA ILE A 411 15.57 -19.82 29.40
C ILE A 411 16.60 -19.66 30.52
N LYS A 412 16.73 -20.71 31.32
CA LYS A 412 17.72 -20.84 32.39
C LYS A 412 18.70 -21.96 32.07
N ASP A 413 19.84 -21.95 32.75
CA ASP A 413 20.79 -23.05 32.71
C ASP A 413 20.11 -24.37 33.06
N GLY A 414 20.32 -25.37 32.20
CA GLY A 414 19.74 -26.70 32.29
C GLY A 414 18.38 -26.87 31.62
N ASP A 415 17.78 -25.80 31.08
CA ASP A 415 16.52 -25.93 30.34
C ASP A 415 16.73 -26.74 29.05
N GLU A 416 15.75 -27.58 28.73
CA GLU A 416 15.70 -28.35 27.48
C GLU A 416 14.95 -27.55 26.40
N VAL A 417 15.57 -27.45 25.22
CA VAL A 417 15.02 -26.76 24.05
C VAL A 417 15.08 -27.67 22.83
N THR A 418 14.28 -27.37 21.81
CA THR A 418 14.45 -27.99 20.49
C THR A 418 15.19 -27.03 19.57
N LEU A 419 16.36 -27.46 19.10
CA LEU A 419 17.05 -26.85 17.97
C LEU A 419 16.36 -27.32 16.68
N MET A 420 15.72 -26.40 15.96
CA MET A 420 14.94 -26.75 14.77
C MET A 420 15.80 -27.53 13.76
N ASP A 421 15.26 -28.66 13.30
CA ASP A 421 15.88 -29.60 12.36
C ASP A 421 17.17 -30.30 12.81
N TRP A 422 17.59 -30.11 14.07
CA TRP A 422 18.66 -30.88 14.72
C TRP A 422 18.13 -31.85 15.77
N GLY A 423 17.25 -31.39 16.66
CA GLY A 423 16.72 -32.20 17.76
C GLY A 423 16.69 -31.45 19.10
N ASN A 424 16.49 -32.19 20.19
CA ASN A 424 16.49 -31.62 21.53
C ASN A 424 17.92 -31.41 22.04
N ALA A 425 18.10 -30.40 22.88
CA ALA A 425 19.36 -30.11 23.55
C ALA A 425 19.13 -29.38 24.88
N TYR A 426 20.05 -29.58 25.82
CA TYR A 426 20.15 -28.77 27.03
C TYR A 426 21.04 -27.56 26.78
N VAL A 427 20.63 -26.39 27.28
CA VAL A 427 21.46 -25.18 27.25
C VAL A 427 22.06 -24.97 28.64
N LYS A 428 23.39 -24.86 28.72
CA LYS A 428 24.14 -24.66 29.98
C LYS A 428 25.13 -23.51 29.85
N ASP A 429 25.70 -23.09 30.97
CA ASP A 429 26.76 -22.09 31.06
C ASP A 429 26.40 -20.78 30.36
N ILE A 430 25.16 -20.31 30.50
CA ILE A 430 24.70 -19.08 29.84
C ILE A 430 25.43 -17.89 30.47
N LYS A 431 26.35 -17.28 29.70
CA LYS A 431 27.12 -16.12 30.15
C LYS A 431 26.47 -14.81 29.76
N ARG A 432 26.47 -13.87 30.69
CA ARG A 432 25.97 -12.50 30.52
C ARG A 432 27.03 -11.49 30.97
N PRO A 433 27.21 -10.37 30.25
CA PRO A 433 28.10 -9.29 30.70
C PRO A 433 27.68 -8.64 32.03
N SER A 434 26.39 -8.68 32.35
CA SER A 434 25.81 -8.24 33.64
C SER A 434 24.44 -8.91 33.84
N ALA A 435 23.86 -8.81 35.04
CA ALA A 435 22.58 -9.44 35.38
C ALA A 435 21.42 -9.04 34.44
N ASP A 436 21.41 -7.79 33.97
CA ASP A 436 20.37 -7.25 33.10
C ASP A 436 20.74 -7.27 31.61
N ALA A 437 21.94 -7.77 31.27
CA ALA A 437 22.38 -7.84 29.88
C ALA A 437 21.86 -9.10 29.17
N LEU A 438 21.74 -8.99 27.84
CA LEU A 438 21.47 -10.14 26.98
C LEU A 438 22.63 -11.15 27.04
N PRO A 439 22.34 -12.46 26.90
CA PRO A 439 23.36 -13.48 26.86
C PRO A 439 24.30 -13.31 25.66
N THR A 440 25.55 -13.75 25.81
CA THR A 440 26.58 -13.66 24.75
C THR A 440 27.19 -15.01 24.39
N GLU A 441 27.29 -15.91 25.36
CA GLU A 441 27.82 -17.27 25.18
C GLU A 441 26.96 -18.29 25.92
N ALA A 442 26.93 -19.53 25.42
CA ALA A 442 26.35 -20.68 26.12
C ALA A 442 26.96 -22.00 25.61
N THR A 443 26.72 -23.09 26.33
CA THR A 443 27.07 -24.46 25.94
C THR A 443 25.79 -25.22 25.57
N ILE A 444 25.84 -26.01 24.50
CA ILE A 444 24.75 -26.85 24.02
C ILE A 444 25.15 -28.31 24.20
N ILE A 445 24.28 -29.09 24.87
CA ILE A 445 24.46 -30.53 25.04
C ILE A 445 23.31 -31.23 24.32
N LEU A 446 23.61 -31.92 23.22
CA LEU A 446 22.60 -32.61 22.41
C LEU A 446 21.94 -33.73 23.23
N HIS A 447 20.61 -33.81 23.13
CA HIS A 447 19.77 -34.84 23.76
C HIS A 447 18.87 -35.48 22.69
N PRO A 448 19.42 -36.36 21.82
CA PRO A 448 18.71 -36.90 20.67
C PRO A 448 17.52 -37.80 21.04
N GLU A 449 17.52 -38.38 22.24
CA GLU A 449 16.43 -39.19 22.82
C GLU A 449 15.22 -38.33 23.25
N GLY A 450 15.37 -37.00 23.27
CA GLY A 450 14.35 -36.06 23.72
C GLY A 450 13.14 -35.96 22.77
N ASP A 451 11.98 -35.63 23.33
CA ASP A 451 10.74 -35.49 22.57
C ASP A 451 10.51 -34.02 22.16
N VAL A 452 10.67 -33.73 20.87
CA VAL A 452 10.47 -32.40 20.25
C VAL A 452 9.04 -31.84 20.42
N LYS A 453 8.07 -32.66 20.84
CA LYS A 453 6.70 -32.22 21.11
C LYS A 453 6.52 -31.75 22.55
N LYS A 454 7.38 -32.16 23.48
CA LYS A 454 7.29 -31.83 24.92
C LYS A 454 8.07 -30.58 25.31
N THR A 455 9.05 -30.19 24.50
CA THR A 455 9.83 -28.96 24.69
C THR A 455 8.99 -27.71 24.45
N LYS A 456 9.03 -26.81 25.44
CA LYS A 456 8.32 -25.53 25.39
C LYS A 456 8.94 -24.56 24.38
N PHE A 457 10.27 -24.56 24.29
CA PHE A 457 11.03 -23.61 23.48
C PHE A 457 11.62 -24.29 22.24
N LYS A 458 11.44 -23.66 21.08
CA LYS A 458 11.96 -24.12 19.80
C LYS A 458 12.74 -23.00 19.16
N PHE A 459 14.02 -23.21 18.93
CA PHE A 459 14.93 -22.17 18.46
C PHE A 459 15.40 -22.44 17.04
N THR A 460 15.43 -21.36 16.26
CA THR A 460 16.17 -21.29 15.01
C THR A 460 17.62 -21.01 15.32
N TRP A 461 18.50 -21.54 14.48
CA TRP A 461 19.94 -21.42 14.65
C TRP A 461 20.63 -21.44 13.29
N VAL A 462 21.86 -20.94 13.25
CA VAL A 462 22.75 -21.04 12.09
C VAL A 462 24.14 -21.45 12.56
N PRO A 463 24.86 -22.30 11.82
CA PRO A 463 26.24 -22.65 12.17
C PRO A 463 27.17 -21.46 12.01
N GLU A 464 28.25 -21.42 12.79
CA GLU A 464 29.37 -20.53 12.51
C GLU A 464 30.07 -21.02 11.23
N SER A 465 30.04 -20.19 10.18
CA SER A 465 30.64 -20.48 8.87
C SER A 465 31.17 -19.20 8.25
N ASP A 466 32.31 -19.32 7.56
CA ASP A 466 32.92 -18.25 6.76
C ASP A 466 32.14 -17.94 5.48
N LYS A 467 31.27 -18.86 5.04
CA LYS A 467 30.39 -18.73 3.89
C LYS A 467 29.00 -18.20 4.23
N ALA A 468 28.70 -18.01 5.52
CA ALA A 468 27.42 -17.49 5.95
C ALA A 468 27.24 -16.04 5.46
N LEU A 469 26.11 -15.76 4.83
CA LEU A 469 25.80 -14.44 4.28
C LEU A 469 25.06 -13.58 5.30
N VAL A 470 25.36 -12.28 5.28
CA VAL A 470 24.64 -11.28 6.05
C VAL A 470 23.59 -10.62 5.16
N PHE A 471 22.34 -10.62 5.62
CA PHE A 471 21.20 -9.96 5.00
C PHE A 471 20.70 -8.82 5.87
N THR A 472 20.07 -7.82 5.26
CA THR A 472 19.33 -6.77 5.96
C THR A 472 17.83 -7.06 5.84
N LEU A 473 17.17 -7.33 6.96
CA LEU A 473 15.72 -7.46 7.01
C LEU A 473 15.08 -6.09 7.21
N ASN A 474 14.14 -5.72 6.36
CA ASN A 474 13.31 -4.51 6.50
C ASN A 474 11.86 -4.89 6.80
N GLU A 475 11.32 -4.33 7.89
CA GLU A 475 9.94 -4.50 8.31
C GLU A 475 9.23 -3.14 8.38
N TYR A 476 8.04 -3.08 7.82
CA TYR A 476 7.28 -1.84 7.69
C TYR A 476 6.00 -1.88 8.52
N ASP A 477 5.82 -0.86 9.36
CA ASP A 477 4.59 -0.58 10.09
C ASP A 477 3.71 0.39 9.29
N HIS A 478 2.55 0.75 9.83
CA HIS A 478 1.69 1.76 9.24
C HIS A 478 2.40 3.11 9.10
N LEU A 479 2.30 3.71 7.92
CA LEU A 479 2.88 5.03 7.65
C LEU A 479 2.15 6.15 8.40
N LEU A 480 0.84 5.96 8.61
CA LEU A 480 -0.01 6.91 9.32
C LEU A 480 -0.39 6.36 10.70
N THR A 481 -0.53 7.25 11.68
CA THR A 481 -0.91 6.89 13.06
C THR A 481 -2.42 6.72 13.22
N LYS A 482 -3.23 7.29 12.32
CA LYS A 482 -4.69 7.29 12.38
C LYS A 482 -5.30 6.18 11.53
N LYS A 483 -6.14 5.34 12.15
CA LYS A 483 -6.81 4.20 11.50
C LYS A 483 -7.69 4.60 10.33
N LYS A 484 -8.44 5.69 10.46
CA LYS A 484 -9.31 6.24 9.41
C LYS A 484 -8.99 7.74 9.24
N PRO A 485 -7.99 8.10 8.42
CA PRO A 485 -7.62 9.49 8.18
C PRO A 485 -8.79 10.28 7.58
N ASP A 486 -8.98 11.52 8.03
CA ASP A 486 -9.98 12.41 7.44
C ASP A 486 -9.42 12.96 6.09
N PRO A 487 -10.24 13.03 5.02
CA PRO A 487 -9.83 13.67 3.77
C PRO A 487 -9.27 15.09 3.92
N GLU A 488 -9.80 15.90 4.85
CA GLU A 488 -9.44 17.31 5.03
C GLU A 488 -8.30 17.55 6.04
N GLU A 489 -7.98 16.57 6.86
CA GLU A 489 -6.88 16.64 7.83
C GLU A 489 -5.51 16.72 7.13
N ASP A 490 -4.60 17.54 7.66
CA ASP A 490 -3.23 17.60 7.15
C ASP A 490 -2.54 16.27 7.42
N ILE A 491 -1.89 15.74 6.39
CA ILE A 491 -1.21 14.46 6.50
C ILE A 491 0.00 14.54 7.43
N ASP A 492 0.63 15.71 7.55
CA ASP A 492 1.84 15.90 8.35
C ASP A 492 1.60 15.62 9.84
N ASP A 493 0.39 15.89 10.33
CA ASP A 493 0.01 15.69 11.74
C ASP A 493 -0.19 14.22 12.11
N ILE A 494 -0.35 13.36 11.10
CA ILE A 494 -0.70 11.95 11.28
C ILE A 494 0.35 10.99 10.72
N ILE A 495 1.52 11.47 10.31
CA ILE A 495 2.65 10.61 9.91
C ILE A 495 3.28 9.96 11.15
N ALA A 496 3.51 8.65 11.07
CA ALA A 496 4.23 7.93 12.12
C ALA A 496 5.71 8.34 12.14
N SER A 497 6.25 8.64 13.32
CA SER A 497 7.66 9.03 13.48
C SER A 497 8.65 7.91 13.16
N THR A 498 8.20 6.65 13.15
CA THR A 498 8.98 5.51 12.69
C THR A 498 8.01 4.49 12.09
N SER A 499 8.22 4.15 10.83
CA SER A 499 7.41 3.16 10.09
C SER A 499 8.26 2.12 9.36
N CYS A 500 9.59 2.18 9.47
CA CYS A 500 10.54 1.21 8.93
C CYS A 500 11.50 0.78 10.02
N TYR A 501 11.73 -0.53 10.13
CA TYR A 501 12.64 -1.14 11.07
C TYR A 501 13.59 -2.08 10.31
N SER A 502 14.89 -1.92 10.54
CA SER A 502 15.91 -2.72 9.87
C SER A 502 16.75 -3.53 10.85
N GLN A 503 17.09 -4.76 10.49
CA GLN A 503 17.99 -5.60 11.26
C GLN A 503 18.92 -6.40 10.35
N LYS A 504 20.24 -6.36 10.62
CA LYS A 504 21.18 -7.29 10.01
C LYS A 504 21.06 -8.67 10.63
N VAL A 505 20.96 -9.70 9.80
CA VAL A 505 20.90 -11.11 10.19
C VAL A 505 21.94 -11.92 9.44
N ILE A 506 22.40 -13.01 10.06
CA ILE A 506 23.20 -14.06 9.40
C ILE A 506 22.23 -15.14 8.95
N GLY A 507 22.27 -15.50 7.67
CA GLY A 507 21.51 -16.60 7.11
C GLY A 507 22.34 -17.89 7.02
N GLU A 508 21.64 -19.03 7.00
CA GLU A 508 22.28 -20.29 6.61
C GLU A 508 22.83 -20.20 5.17
N GLU A 509 23.87 -20.98 4.85
CA GLU A 509 24.56 -20.92 3.54
C GLU A 509 23.62 -21.13 2.35
N ALA A 510 22.54 -21.91 2.53
CA ALA A 510 21.56 -22.17 1.49
C ALA A 510 20.82 -20.92 1.00
N LEU A 511 20.80 -19.82 1.79
CA LEU A 511 20.25 -18.55 1.33
C LEU A 511 21.08 -17.88 0.23
N SER A 512 22.30 -18.35 -0.06
CA SER A 512 23.15 -17.77 -1.13
C SER A 512 22.59 -17.91 -2.55
N VAL A 513 21.61 -18.80 -2.76
CA VAL A 513 21.04 -19.06 -4.08
C VAL A 513 19.81 -18.20 -4.39
N VAL A 514 19.27 -17.48 -3.40
CA VAL A 514 18.08 -16.65 -3.59
C VAL A 514 18.42 -15.43 -4.44
N LYS A 515 17.49 -15.06 -5.30
CA LYS A 515 17.64 -13.94 -6.24
C LYS A 515 16.59 -12.88 -5.97
N LYS A 516 16.85 -11.66 -6.45
CA LYS A 516 15.85 -10.57 -6.41
C LYS A 516 14.50 -11.05 -6.95
N GLY A 517 13.44 -10.80 -6.19
CA GLY A 517 12.07 -11.21 -6.48
C GLY A 517 11.67 -12.58 -5.91
N ASP A 518 12.62 -13.41 -5.47
CA ASP A 518 12.30 -14.65 -4.77
C ASP A 518 11.58 -14.34 -3.46
N ILE A 519 10.63 -15.20 -3.10
CA ILE A 519 9.92 -15.13 -1.81
C ILE A 519 10.33 -16.34 -1.00
N VAL A 520 10.72 -16.08 0.25
CA VAL A 520 11.18 -17.08 1.19
C VAL A 520 10.40 -16.97 2.50
N GLN A 521 10.28 -18.08 3.21
CA GLN A 521 9.86 -18.07 4.61
C GLN A 521 11.10 -18.18 5.48
N LEU A 522 11.33 -17.18 6.32
CA LEU A 522 12.31 -17.26 7.39
C LEU A 522 11.62 -17.87 8.60
N GLU A 523 12.05 -19.07 9.00
CA GLU A 523 11.44 -19.85 10.08
C GLU A 523 11.34 -19.00 11.37
N ARG A 524 10.16 -19.02 12.00
CA ARG A 524 9.79 -18.18 13.17
C ARG A 524 9.86 -16.65 12.97
N ARG A 525 10.18 -16.15 11.77
CA ARG A 525 10.20 -14.70 11.46
C ARG A 525 9.02 -14.28 10.58
N GLY A 526 8.73 -15.05 9.53
CA GLY A 526 7.65 -14.74 8.58
C GLY A 526 8.07 -14.91 7.13
N TYR A 527 7.32 -14.29 6.22
CA TYR A 527 7.59 -14.29 4.79
C TYR A 527 8.38 -13.04 4.40
N TYR A 528 9.32 -13.19 3.47
CA TYR A 528 10.14 -12.10 2.98
C TYR A 528 10.31 -12.20 1.47
N ILE A 529 10.31 -11.07 0.77
CA ILE A 529 10.73 -10.95 -0.62
C ILE A 529 12.16 -10.40 -0.69
N VAL A 530 12.97 -10.95 -1.59
CA VAL A 530 14.32 -10.46 -1.86
C VAL A 530 14.23 -9.17 -2.69
N ASP A 531 14.53 -8.02 -2.10
CA ASP A 531 14.49 -6.71 -2.77
C ASP A 531 15.82 -6.38 -3.46
N ASP A 532 16.93 -6.82 -2.85
CA ASP A 532 18.29 -6.78 -3.39
C ASP A 532 19.02 -8.07 -2.98
N ASP A 533 19.68 -8.75 -3.92
CA ASP A 533 20.47 -9.96 -3.69
C ASP A 533 21.99 -9.71 -3.82
N GLN A 534 22.41 -8.48 -4.15
CA GLN A 534 23.80 -8.16 -4.42
C GLN A 534 24.46 -7.36 -3.29
N ALA A 535 24.36 -6.04 -3.34
CA ALA A 535 25.22 -5.14 -2.58
C ALA A 535 24.85 -5.10 -1.09
N GLU A 536 23.56 -4.99 -0.79
CA GLU A 536 23.02 -4.82 0.55
C GLU A 536 22.27 -6.05 1.07
N ARG A 537 21.90 -6.97 0.15
CA ARG A 537 21.19 -8.22 0.45
C ARG A 537 19.95 -7.97 1.31
N VAL A 538 19.01 -7.23 0.76
CA VAL A 538 17.83 -6.72 1.47
C VAL A 538 16.65 -7.66 1.27
N LEU A 539 16.02 -8.03 2.40
CA LEU A 539 14.79 -8.80 2.43
C LEU A 539 13.68 -7.93 3.04
N ILE A 540 12.58 -7.72 2.31
CA ILE A 540 11.41 -6.99 2.79
C ILE A 540 10.38 -7.97 3.36
N ALA A 541 9.92 -7.71 4.58
CA ALA A 541 8.88 -8.53 5.19
C ALA A 541 7.52 -8.36 4.50
N ILE A 542 6.92 -9.51 4.21
CA ILE A 542 5.56 -9.64 3.68
C ILE A 542 4.63 -9.94 4.86
N PRO A 543 3.60 -9.12 5.14
CA PRO A 543 2.67 -9.39 6.22
C PRO A 543 1.90 -10.71 6.01
N ASP A 544 1.62 -11.43 7.11
CA ASP A 544 0.96 -12.74 7.08
C ASP A 544 -0.58 -12.68 7.22
N GLY A 545 -1.13 -11.46 7.24
CA GLY A 545 -2.56 -11.20 7.41
C GLY A 545 -3.07 -11.27 8.84
N ARG A 546 -2.19 -11.39 9.84
CA ARG A 546 -2.57 -11.31 11.26
C ARG A 546 -2.26 -9.93 11.82
N ASP A 547 -3.16 -9.40 12.65
CA ASP A 547 -2.94 -8.14 13.38
C ASP A 547 -1.97 -8.37 14.55
N LYS A 548 -0.70 -8.58 14.22
CA LYS A 548 0.40 -8.72 15.18
C LYS A 548 1.35 -7.55 14.99
N VAL A 549 1.94 -7.09 16.09
CA VAL A 549 3.08 -6.17 16.01
C VAL A 549 4.20 -6.90 15.29
N ASN A 550 4.71 -6.31 14.21
CA ASN A 550 5.83 -6.84 13.45
C ASN A 550 7.01 -7.16 14.38
N HIS A 551 7.74 -8.24 14.09
CA HIS A 551 8.79 -8.77 14.94
C HIS A 551 9.84 -7.69 15.31
N LEU A 552 10.33 -6.93 14.33
CA LEU A 552 11.32 -5.86 14.53
C LEU A 552 10.74 -4.63 15.22
N SER A 553 9.47 -4.30 14.98
CA SER A 553 8.79 -3.22 15.71
C SER A 553 8.68 -3.57 17.20
N ALA A 554 8.22 -4.78 17.53
CA ALA A 554 8.14 -5.27 18.90
C ALA A 554 9.53 -5.31 19.57
N LYS A 555 10.54 -5.76 18.84
CA LYS A 555 11.94 -5.77 19.28
C LYS A 555 12.49 -4.38 19.56
N ALA A 556 12.26 -3.42 18.66
CA ALA A 556 12.69 -2.04 18.86
C ALA A 556 12.04 -1.41 20.11
N GLN A 557 10.78 -1.72 20.38
CA GLN A 557 10.11 -1.31 21.62
C GLN A 557 10.73 -1.97 22.85
N TYR A 558 11.06 -3.26 22.79
CA TYR A 558 11.73 -3.95 23.89
C TYR A 558 13.13 -3.37 24.16
N LEU A 559 13.95 -3.14 23.14
CA LEU A 559 15.31 -2.60 23.30
C LEU A 559 15.33 -1.22 23.96
N LYS A 560 14.25 -0.43 23.88
CA LYS A 560 14.11 0.82 24.65
C LYS A 560 13.98 0.59 26.17
N THR A 561 13.52 -0.59 26.58
CA THR A 561 13.34 -0.96 28.00
C THR A 561 14.60 -1.57 28.62
N VAL A 562 15.56 -2.00 27.81
CA VAL A 562 16.84 -2.55 28.29
C VAL A 562 17.74 -1.38 28.73
N PRO A 563 18.35 -1.42 29.93
CA PRO A 563 19.25 -0.37 30.39
C PRO A 563 20.42 -0.20 29.43
N LYS A 564 20.56 0.97 28.79
CA LYS A 564 21.73 1.26 27.95
C LYS A 564 22.95 1.44 28.84
N LYS A 565 24.08 0.85 28.46
CA LYS A 565 25.38 1.12 29.08
C LYS A 565 25.66 2.62 28.94
N ALA A 566 25.89 3.32 30.06
CA ALA A 566 26.27 4.73 30.02
C ALA A 566 27.50 4.89 29.11
N SER A 567 27.46 5.85 28.18
CA SER A 567 28.63 6.11 27.37
C SER A 567 29.77 6.63 28.26
N ALA A 568 31.03 6.48 27.82
CA ALA A 568 32.16 7.07 28.53
C ALA A 568 32.00 8.60 28.73
N ALA A 569 31.24 9.25 27.83
CA ALA A 569 30.88 10.66 27.95
C ALA A 569 29.85 10.91 29.07
N ASP A 570 28.87 10.02 29.23
CA ASP A 570 27.86 10.10 30.30
C ASP A 570 28.46 9.85 31.68
N GLU A 571 29.40 8.89 31.79
CA GLU A 571 30.16 8.67 33.03
C GLU A 571 31.05 9.86 33.39
N LEU A 572 31.67 10.50 32.39
CA LEU A 572 32.49 11.69 32.59
C LEU A 572 31.63 12.90 33.01
N ALA A 573 30.44 13.04 32.43
CA ALA A 573 29.47 14.07 32.80
C ALA A 573 28.95 13.88 34.23
N ALA A 574 28.60 12.64 34.61
CA ALA A 574 28.20 12.30 35.97
C ALA A 574 29.32 12.55 37.00
N LYS A 575 30.58 12.19 36.69
CA LYS A 575 31.74 12.50 37.55
C LYS A 575 31.98 14.00 37.70
N ARG A 576 31.81 14.79 36.63
CA ARG A 576 31.91 16.25 36.68
C ARG A 576 30.78 16.88 37.51
N ALA A 577 29.55 16.40 37.35
CA ALA A 577 28.40 16.86 38.14
C ALA A 577 28.56 16.55 39.63
N ALA A 578 29.01 15.33 39.99
CA ALA A 578 29.27 14.94 41.37
C ALA A 578 30.39 15.79 42.01
N LYS A 579 31.45 16.12 41.25
CA LYS A 579 32.54 16.99 41.71
C LYS A 579 32.05 18.44 41.91
N ALA A 580 31.18 18.94 41.04
CA ALA A 580 30.58 20.26 41.18
C ALA A 580 29.65 20.34 42.40
N ALA A 581 28.82 19.33 42.64
CA ALA A 581 27.95 19.24 43.81
C ALA A 581 28.74 19.20 45.13
N LYS A 582 29.83 18.43 45.18
CA LYS A 582 30.72 18.37 46.36
C LYS A 582 31.39 19.73 46.63
N LYS A 583 31.81 20.44 45.58
CA LYS A 583 32.41 21.77 45.69
C LYS A 583 31.40 22.82 46.13
N ALA A 584 30.14 22.72 45.68
CA ALA A 584 29.05 23.59 46.12
C ALA A 584 28.68 23.35 47.60
N ALA A 585 28.61 22.09 48.03
CA ALA A 585 28.37 21.73 49.44
C ALA A 585 29.48 22.22 50.37
N GLN A 586 30.75 22.11 49.96
CA GLN A 586 31.88 22.67 50.72
C GLN A 586 31.85 24.20 50.80
N LYS A 587 31.43 24.89 49.72
CA LYS A 587 31.28 26.35 49.71
C LYS A 587 30.11 26.82 50.59
N ALA A 588 29.05 26.02 50.70
CA ALA A 588 27.93 26.28 51.60
C ALA A 588 28.32 26.06 53.07
N ALA A 589 29.11 25.03 53.37
CA ALA A 589 29.63 24.78 54.72
C ALA A 589 30.59 25.88 55.20
N ALA A 590 31.47 26.40 54.32
CA ALA A 590 32.40 27.48 54.63
C ALA A 590 31.75 28.88 54.73
N LYS A 591 30.45 29.01 54.41
CA LYS A 591 29.67 30.24 54.61
C LYS A 591 28.89 30.27 55.92
N ASN A 592 28.80 29.13 56.60
CA ASN A 592 28.10 28.94 57.87
C ASN A 592 29.06 28.68 59.04
N SER A 593 30.37 28.84 58.82
CA SER A 593 31.44 28.94 59.82
C SER A 593 32.04 30.33 59.73
#